data_AF-A0A383C201-F1
#
_entry.id   AF-A0A383C201-F1
#
_cell.length_a   1.000
_cell.length_b   1.000
_cell.length_c   1.000
_cell.angle_alpha   90.00
_cell.angle_beta   90.00
_cell.angle_gamma   90.00
#
_symmetry.space_group_name_H-M   'P 1'
#
loop_
_entity.id
_entity.type
_entity.pdbx_description
1 polymer ?
#
loop_
_entity_poly.entity_id
_entity_poly.type
_entity_poly.pdbx_seq_one_letter_code
_entity_poly.pdbx_strand_id
1 'polypeptide(L)' 'IYEESDQIELLILDLGLPGMSGYEALAEMQTVDPNVVVIVITGLDPDHEQLPGVCGLLTN' A
#
# COMPACT_ATOMS: atom_id res chain seq x y z
N ILE A 1 8.78 -20.40 -21.68
CA ILE A 1 8.49 -19.02 -22.13
C ILE A 1 7.80 -18.38 -20.94
N TYR A 2 8.48 -17.49 -20.21
CA TYR A 2 7.85 -16.77 -19.10
C TYR A 2 7.15 -15.58 -19.73
N GLU A 3 5.83 -15.49 -19.57
CA GLU A 3 5.10 -14.26 -19.87
C GLU A 3 5.41 -13.28 -18.74
N GLU A 4 6.05 -12.15 -19.07
CA GLU A 4 6.14 -11.04 -18.12
C GLU A 4 4.73 -10.44 -17.99
N SER A 5 4.10 -10.69 -16.85
CA SER A 5 2.84 -10.08 -16.46
C SER A 5 3.15 -8.75 -15.77
N ASP A 6 2.57 -7.66 -16.23
CA ASP A 6 2.74 -6.30 -15.68
C ASP A 6 1.92 -6.10 -14.38
N GLN A 7 1.57 -7.19 -13.69
CA GLN A 7 0.78 -7.17 -12.46
C GLN A 7 1.68 -6.97 -11.23
N ILE A 8 1.30 -6.00 -10.39
CA ILE A 8 1.94 -5.76 -9.11
C ILE A 8 1.36 -6.74 -8.09
N GLU A 9 2.18 -7.68 -7.62
CA GLU A 9 1.76 -8.66 -6.61
C GLU A 9 1.87 -8.11 -5.17
N LEU A 10 2.77 -7.15 -4.94
CA LEU A 10 3.06 -6.56 -3.63
C LEU A 10 3.36 -5.06 -3.76
N LEU A 11 2.67 -4.26 -2.97
CA LEU A 11 2.96 -2.86 -2.72
C LEU A 11 3.54 -2.67 -1.32
N ILE A 12 4.72 -2.06 -1.26
CA ILE A 12 5.29 -1.52 0.00
C ILE A 12 5.03 -0.02 -0.01
N LEU A 13 4.32 0.47 1.01
CA LEU A 13 3.79 1.82 1.04
C LEU A 13 4.28 2.60 2.26
N ASP A 14 4.83 3.78 2.03
CA ASP A 14 5.02 4.79 3.08
C ASP A 14 3.80 5.72 3.13
N LEU A 15 3.40 6.11 4.34
CA LEU A 15 2.34 7.09 4.56
C LEU A 15 2.84 8.53 4.52
N GLY A 16 4.14 8.73 4.79
CA GLY A 16 4.82 10.04 4.78
C GLY A 16 5.26 10.52 3.40
N LEU A 17 4.56 10.11 2.32
CA LEU A 17 4.93 10.50 0.95
C LEU A 17 4.83 12.02 0.73
N PRO A 18 5.79 12.64 0.01
CA PRO A 18 5.65 14.03 -0.40
C PRO A 18 4.68 14.15 -1.57
N GLY A 19 3.78 15.13 -1.51
CA GLY A 19 2.88 15.50 -2.61
C GLY A 19 1.48 14.87 -2.53
N MET A 20 1.36 13.58 -2.24
CA MET A 20 0.10 12.89 -1.96
C MET A 20 0.15 12.16 -0.63
N SER A 21 -0.99 12.01 0.03
CA SER A 21 -1.07 11.20 1.24
C SER A 21 -0.89 9.72 0.89
N GLY A 22 -0.13 8.96 1.68
CA GLY A 22 -0.05 7.51 1.44
C GLY A 22 -1.40 6.80 1.64
N TYR A 23 -2.33 7.36 2.42
CA TYR A 23 -3.70 6.84 2.49
C TYR A 23 -4.45 6.98 1.16
N GLU A 24 -4.24 8.09 0.44
CA GLU A 24 -4.81 8.29 -0.89
C GLU A 24 -4.20 7.29 -1.89
N ALA A 25 -2.88 7.12 -1.84
CA ALA A 25 -2.19 6.13 -2.66
C ALA A 25 -2.67 4.69 -2.40
N LEU A 26 -2.93 4.33 -1.14
CA LEU A 26 -3.52 3.03 -0.78
C LEU A 26 -4.89 2.85 -1.43
N ALA A 27 -5.76 3.84 -1.27
CA ALA A 27 -7.12 3.80 -1.82
C ALA A 27 -7.10 3.71 -3.35
N GLU A 28 -6.28 4.52 -4.01
CA GLU A 28 -6.11 4.46 -5.46
C GLU A 28 -5.60 3.09 -5.92
N MET A 29 -4.58 2.53 -5.26
CA MET A 29 -4.04 1.23 -5.65
C MET A 29 -5.08 0.10 -5.50
N GLN A 30 -5.87 0.11 -4.43
CA GLN A 30 -6.94 -0.87 -4.23
C GLN A 30 -8.06 -0.76 -5.27
N THR A 31 -8.26 0.41 -5.88
CA THR A 31 -9.19 0.56 -7.01
C THR A 31 -8.62 0.00 -8.32
N VAL A 32 -7.29 0.05 -8.49
CA VAL A 32 -6.60 -0.48 -9.67
C VAL A 32 -6.53 -2.00 -9.61
N ASP A 33 -6.08 -2.55 -8.47
CA ASP A 33 -6.08 -3.98 -8.20
C ASP A 33 -6.45 -4.24 -6.73
N PRO A 34 -7.68 -4.72 -6.45
CA PRO A 34 -8.08 -5.03 -5.09
C PRO A 34 -7.38 -6.26 -4.49
N ASN A 35 -6.65 -7.04 -5.30
CA ASN A 35 -5.95 -8.25 -4.86
C ASN A 35 -4.48 -8.00 -4.55
N VAL A 36 -3.96 -6.80 -4.82
CA VAL A 36 -2.58 -6.47 -4.49
C VAL A 36 -2.34 -6.62 -2.98
N VAL A 37 -1.28 -7.30 -2.60
CA VAL A 37 -0.90 -7.38 -1.20
C VAL A 37 -0.26 -6.05 -0.82
N VAL A 38 -0.72 -5.43 0.27
CA VAL A 38 -0.14 -4.17 0.75
C VAL A 38 0.51 -4.35 2.11
N ILE A 39 1.75 -3.85 2.23
CA ILE A 39 2.47 -3.70 3.49
C ILE A 39 2.78 -2.22 3.69
N VAL A 40 2.34 -1.66 4.82
CA VAL A 40 2.68 -0.29 5.18
C VAL A 40 3.97 -0.29 6.00
N ILE A 41 4.93 0.52 5.58
CA ILE A 41 6.19 0.77 6.30
C ILE A 41 6.32 2.28 6.45
N THR A 42 6.15 2.79 7.66
CA THR A 42 6.18 4.23 7.91
C THR A 42 6.78 4.56 9.27
N GLY A 43 7.31 5.78 9.41
CA GLY A 43 7.75 6.32 10.70
C GLY A 43 6.65 7.07 11.48
N LEU A 44 5.42 7.02 10.98
CA LEU A 44 4.24 7.63 11.60
C LEU A 44 3.49 6.61 12.47
N ASP A 45 2.63 7.10 13.36
CA ASP A 45 1.62 6.29 14.05
C ASP A 45 0.32 6.33 13.25
N PRO A 46 0.03 5.32 12.39
CA PRO A 46 -1.15 5.35 11.55
C PRO A 46 -2.42 5.04 12.33
N ASP A 47 -3.53 5.57 11.83
CA ASP A 47 -4.85 5.15 12.24
C ASP A 47 -5.21 3.83 11.55
N HIS A 48 -5.37 2.76 12.34
CA HIS A 48 -5.69 1.44 11.83
C HIS A 48 -7.04 1.38 11.11
N GLU A 49 -7.99 2.26 11.45
CA GLU A 49 -9.29 2.32 10.74
C GLU A 49 -9.13 2.83 9.30
N GLN A 50 -8.03 3.53 9.01
CA GLN A 50 -7.72 4.10 7.69
C GLN A 50 -6.82 3.18 6.83
N LEU A 51 -6.53 1.96 7.29
CA LEU A 51 -5.71 0.97 6.57
C LEU A 51 -6.50 -0.30 6.19
N PRO A 52 -7.66 -0.18 5.52
CA PRO A 52 -8.42 -1.36 5.11
C PRO A 52 -7.60 -2.21 4.14
N GLY A 53 -7.66 -3.54 4.28
CA GLY A 53 -7.00 -4.47 3.36
C GLY A 53 -5.46 -4.51 3.44
N VAL A 54 -4.84 -3.76 4.35
CA VAL A 54 -3.39 -3.85 4.60
C VAL A 54 -3.07 -5.15 5.34
N CYS A 55 -2.12 -5.91 4.80
CA CYS A 55 -1.75 -7.23 5.32
C CYS A 55 -0.74 -7.13 6.47
N GLY A 56 0.09 -6.09 6.48
CA GLY A 56 1.09 -5.88 7.51
C GLY A 56 1.43 -4.40 7.72
N LEU A 57 1.77 -4.07 8.95
CA LEU A 57 2.24 -2.74 9.35
C LEU A 57 3.58 -2.87 10.07
N LEU A 58 4.59 -2.15 9.57
CA LEU A 58 5.85 -1.94 10.25
C LEU A 58 5.97 -0.45 10.59
N THR A 59 6.05 -0.16 11.88
CA THR A 59 6.28 1.17 12.42
C THR A 59 7.49 1.17 13.38
N ASN A 60 7.91 2.36 13.81
CA ASN A 60 8.99 2.64 14.76
C ASN A 60 8.79 1.94 16.11
#